data_AF-A0AA95MFB3-F1
#
_entry.id   AF-A0AA95MFB3-F1
#
_cell.length_a   1.000
_cell.length_b   1.000
_cell.length_c   1.000
_cell.angle_alpha   90.00
_cell.angle_beta   90.00
_cell.angle_gamma   90.00
#
_symmetry.space_group_name_H-M   'P 1'
#
loop_
_entity.id
_entity.type
_entity.pdbx_description
1 polymer ?
#
loop_
_entity_poly.entity_id
_entity_poly.type
_entity_poly.pdbx_seq_one_letter_code
_entity_poly.pdbx_strand_id
1 'polypeptide(L)'
;MQTTESTLSIFALGGINEIGKNMYVVQYADDIAIIDCGGKFPDESLLGIDLIIPDVTYLEENKEKIRALIVTHGHEDHIGGIPYLLRKINVPIYGTRFTLGLIELKLDEHRLARDTKLIPIDSDTKLELGEMKASFFKVSHSIPDCLGIVFHTPEGNVVHTGDFKFDLTPANNQYSDIHKMADIGNQGVIVLISESTNAERSGLTPSERMVGSHMNEAFMKADGKIFISTFASNVNRVQQVVEACIRTNRKLALLGRSMVNVVSVAIERGYLAIPDGMLIEANEVDRLAPEKVAILCTGSQGEPMAALARLAGGNFRDISVYPGDTVILAASPIPGNEKDVSRIIDNLFQLGAKVIYGTGSTTGMHVSGHGYQEDLKLMLTLMKPTYFIPVHGEFRMLHHHRLLAESVGVETGNTFIIKNGDVVDIENSIARQTRRIPSGDTYVDGMGVGDVGEIVLRDRKQLSEDGMLVIVLTLSKTERKIIQGPDTITRGFVYVKDSEDLLREINRLVKKTVNDLQAEDIRQWNVIKQNIKKSVGQYLFAKTKRKPMILPIIIEI
;
A
#
# COMPACT_ATOMS: atom_id res chain seq x y z
N MET A 1 -16.56 -18.95 -17.72
CA MET A 1 -17.29 -18.29 -18.83
C MET A 1 -16.33 -18.26 -20.01
N GLN A 2 -16.66 -18.89 -21.13
CA GLN A 2 -15.75 -19.01 -22.29
C GLN A 2 -15.58 -17.63 -22.93
N THR A 3 -14.35 -17.10 -22.93
CA THR A 3 -13.91 -16.07 -23.86
C THR A 3 -14.04 -16.63 -25.27
N THR A 4 -14.70 -15.89 -26.16
CA THR A 4 -14.73 -16.16 -27.60
C THR A 4 -13.30 -16.16 -28.14
N GLU A 5 -13.01 -17.00 -29.15
CA GLU A 5 -11.65 -17.33 -29.64
C GLU A 5 -10.82 -16.11 -30.13
N SER A 6 -11.36 -14.90 -30.16
CA SER A 6 -10.69 -13.71 -30.71
C SER A 6 -10.99 -12.40 -29.95
N THR A 7 -11.30 -12.45 -28.65
CA THR A 7 -11.66 -11.26 -27.86
C THR A 7 -10.47 -10.72 -27.06
N LEU A 8 -10.27 -9.39 -27.11
CA LEU A 8 -9.36 -8.66 -26.23
C LEU A 8 -10.12 -8.23 -24.97
N SER A 9 -9.60 -8.57 -23.79
CA SER A 9 -10.19 -8.23 -22.49
C SER A 9 -9.19 -7.47 -21.64
N ILE A 10 -9.64 -6.35 -21.07
CA ILE A 10 -8.86 -5.53 -20.14
C ILE A 10 -9.63 -5.40 -18.84
N PHE A 11 -8.96 -5.67 -17.72
CA PHE A 11 -9.55 -5.57 -16.39
C PHE A 11 -8.49 -5.33 -15.31
N ALA A 12 -8.97 -5.02 -14.11
CA ALA A 12 -8.14 -4.84 -12.92
C ALA A 12 -8.63 -5.78 -11.80
N LEU A 13 -7.69 -6.38 -11.07
CA LEU A 13 -7.96 -7.11 -9.83
C LEU A 13 -7.70 -6.25 -8.59
N GLY A 14 -6.97 -5.15 -8.75
CA GLY A 14 -6.78 -4.11 -7.74
C GLY A 14 -6.23 -2.82 -8.36
N GLY A 15 -6.29 -1.71 -7.61
CA GLY A 15 -5.80 -0.40 -8.07
C GLY A 15 -6.85 0.50 -8.72
N ILE A 16 -8.14 0.15 -8.60
CA ILE A 16 -9.27 0.97 -9.09
C ILE A 16 -10.16 1.41 -7.92
N ASN A 17 -10.49 2.70 -7.87
CA ASN A 17 -11.18 3.35 -6.75
C ASN A 17 -10.39 3.29 -5.44
N GLU A 18 -9.06 3.27 -5.54
CA GLU A 18 -8.13 3.23 -4.43
C GLU A 18 -6.71 3.59 -4.90
N ILE A 19 -5.82 3.83 -3.94
CA ILE A 19 -4.37 3.85 -4.13
C ILE A 19 -3.80 2.62 -3.43
N GLY A 20 -2.99 1.84 -4.13
CA GLY A 20 -2.48 0.56 -3.64
C GLY A 20 -3.01 -0.65 -4.41
N LYS A 21 -2.38 -1.80 -4.16
CA LYS A 21 -2.76 -3.13 -4.68
C LYS A 21 -2.94 -3.18 -6.21
N ASN A 22 -2.14 -2.42 -6.95
CA ASN A 22 -2.24 -2.34 -8.41
C ASN A 22 -1.98 -3.72 -9.03
N MET A 23 -2.95 -4.19 -9.82
CA MET A 23 -2.84 -5.41 -10.61
C MET A 23 -3.82 -5.32 -11.78
N TYR A 24 -3.27 -5.19 -12.98
CA TYR A 24 -4.04 -5.08 -14.21
C TYR A 24 -3.79 -6.29 -15.10
N VAL A 25 -4.72 -6.59 -15.98
CA VAL A 25 -4.62 -7.72 -16.88
C VAL A 25 -5.05 -7.32 -18.28
N VAL A 26 -4.22 -7.72 -19.24
CA VAL A 26 -4.54 -7.71 -20.67
C VAL A 26 -4.59 -9.17 -21.11
N GLN A 27 -5.73 -9.59 -21.63
CA GLN A 27 -5.96 -10.93 -22.14
C GLN A 27 -6.39 -10.86 -23.59
N TYR A 28 -5.78 -11.65 -24.46
CA TYR A 28 -6.28 -11.90 -25.81
C TYR A 28 -6.50 -13.39 -25.99
N ALA A 29 -7.73 -13.80 -26.27
CA ALA A 29 -8.11 -15.21 -26.34
C ALA A 29 -7.63 -16.01 -25.10
N ASP A 30 -6.68 -16.94 -25.30
CA ASP A 30 -6.11 -17.81 -24.26
C ASP A 30 -4.76 -17.34 -23.72
N ASP A 31 -4.31 -16.14 -24.06
CA ASP A 31 -3.06 -15.55 -23.58
C ASP A 31 -3.33 -14.42 -22.58
N ILE A 32 -2.82 -14.56 -21.36
CA ILE A 32 -2.95 -13.60 -20.27
C ILE A 32 -1.60 -12.97 -19.97
N ALA A 33 -1.54 -11.64 -19.96
CA ALA A 33 -0.43 -10.85 -19.43
C ALA A 33 -0.88 -10.07 -18.20
N ILE A 34 -0.18 -10.28 -17.07
CA ILE A 34 -0.43 -9.55 -15.82
C ILE A 34 0.53 -8.37 -15.76
N ILE A 35 0.01 -7.21 -15.36
CA ILE A 35 0.76 -5.98 -15.13
C ILE A 35 0.72 -5.69 -13.63
N ASP A 36 1.89 -5.73 -13.01
CA ASP A 36 2.10 -5.52 -11.58
C ASP A 36 1.32 -6.49 -10.66
N CYS A 37 1.73 -6.54 -9.39
CA CYS A 37 1.08 -7.28 -8.33
C CYS A 37 1.38 -6.59 -7.00
N GLY A 38 0.61 -5.56 -6.71
CA GLY A 38 0.78 -4.68 -5.57
C GLY A 38 0.26 -5.21 -4.24
N GLY A 39 0.77 -4.61 -3.16
CA GLY A 39 0.13 -4.61 -1.85
C GLY A 39 -0.53 -3.26 -1.54
N LYS A 40 -1.42 -3.23 -0.56
CA LYS A 40 -2.02 -2.00 -0.02
C LYS A 40 -1.95 -2.05 1.50
N PHE A 41 -1.49 -0.95 2.10
CA PHE A 41 -1.47 -0.83 3.55
C PHE A 41 -2.91 -0.64 4.08
N PRO A 42 -3.27 -1.32 5.18
CA PRO A 42 -4.57 -1.16 5.81
C PRO A 42 -4.73 0.20 6.47
N ASP A 43 -5.97 0.68 6.55
CA ASP A 43 -6.32 1.86 7.33
C ASP A 43 -6.62 1.50 8.80
N GLU A 44 -6.92 2.52 9.63
CA GLU A 44 -7.24 2.35 11.05
C GLU A 44 -8.46 1.43 11.31
N SER A 45 -9.30 1.17 10.31
CA SER A 45 -10.51 0.34 10.46
C SER A 45 -10.22 -1.16 10.37
N LEU A 46 -9.11 -1.55 9.74
CA LEU A 46 -8.72 -2.93 9.50
C LEU A 46 -7.74 -3.42 10.58
N LEU A 47 -8.26 -3.57 11.79
CA LEU A 47 -7.47 -3.88 12.98
C LEU A 47 -6.67 -5.19 12.85
N GLY A 48 -5.36 -5.09 13.02
CA GLY A 48 -4.43 -6.22 13.02
C GLY A 48 -4.17 -6.83 11.64
N ILE A 49 -4.56 -6.16 10.56
CA ILE A 49 -4.11 -6.51 9.21
C ILE A 49 -2.73 -5.87 8.98
N ASP A 50 -1.83 -6.58 8.33
CA ASP A 50 -0.50 -6.08 7.95
C ASP A 50 -0.48 -5.58 6.49
N LEU A 51 -1.15 -6.30 5.60
CA LEU A 51 -1.18 -6.02 4.17
C LEU A 51 -2.50 -6.49 3.54
N ILE A 52 -2.98 -5.76 2.54
CA ILE A 52 -4.09 -6.14 1.67
C ILE A 52 -3.52 -6.45 0.28
N ILE A 53 -3.92 -7.57 -0.30
CA ILE A 53 -3.51 -7.99 -1.66
C ILE A 53 -4.75 -8.31 -2.51
N PRO A 54 -4.65 -8.26 -3.85
CA PRO A 54 -5.75 -8.62 -4.73
C PRO A 54 -6.21 -10.07 -4.56
N ASP A 55 -7.52 -10.31 -4.68
CA ASP A 55 -8.04 -11.64 -4.95
C ASP A 55 -7.67 -12.08 -6.38
N VAL A 56 -6.94 -13.18 -6.47
CA VAL A 56 -6.40 -13.74 -7.72
C VAL A 56 -7.14 -15.01 -8.17
N THR A 57 -8.33 -15.29 -7.62
CA THR A 57 -9.13 -16.48 -7.96
C THR A 57 -9.28 -16.68 -9.47
N TYR A 58 -9.56 -15.61 -10.22
CA TYR A 58 -9.65 -15.70 -11.69
C TYR A 58 -8.34 -16.18 -12.35
N LEU A 59 -7.19 -15.71 -11.86
CA LEU A 59 -5.88 -16.10 -12.39
C LEU A 59 -5.54 -17.55 -11.99
N GLU A 60 -5.92 -17.99 -10.80
CA GLU A 60 -5.73 -19.38 -10.36
C GLU A 60 -6.52 -20.37 -11.22
N GLU A 61 -7.77 -20.02 -11.55
CA GLU A 61 -8.65 -20.81 -12.42
C GLU A 61 -8.17 -20.86 -13.89
N ASN A 62 -7.31 -19.93 -14.32
CA ASN A 62 -6.82 -19.79 -15.70
C ASN A 62 -5.28 -19.81 -15.77
N LYS A 63 -4.61 -20.47 -14.82
CA LYS A 63 -3.15 -20.38 -14.64
C LYS A 63 -2.34 -20.79 -15.88
N GLU A 64 -2.84 -21.74 -16.66
CA GLU A 64 -2.21 -22.24 -17.89
C GLU A 64 -2.18 -21.22 -19.04
N LYS A 65 -3.03 -20.20 -18.96
CA LYS A 65 -3.15 -19.11 -19.94
C LYS A 65 -2.16 -17.97 -19.66
N ILE A 66 -1.58 -17.93 -18.45
CA ILE A 66 -0.71 -16.83 -18.04
C ILE A 66 0.66 -16.98 -18.70
N ARG A 67 1.06 -15.96 -19.46
CA ARG A 67 2.34 -15.93 -20.20
C ARG A 67 3.43 -15.18 -19.44
N ALA A 68 3.06 -14.12 -18.72
CA ALA A 68 4.01 -13.27 -18.02
C ALA A 68 3.35 -12.49 -16.88
N LEU A 69 4.14 -12.24 -15.83
CA LEU A 69 3.97 -11.09 -14.94
C LEU A 69 4.99 -10.03 -15.35
N ILE A 70 4.52 -8.88 -15.81
CA ILE A 70 5.34 -7.74 -16.22
C ILE A 70 5.22 -6.66 -15.16
N VAL A 71 6.35 -6.21 -14.62
CA VAL A 71 6.39 -5.23 -13.55
C VAL A 71 6.89 -3.89 -14.07
N THR A 72 6.07 -2.85 -13.91
CA THR A 72 6.35 -1.49 -14.40
C THR A 72 7.46 -0.82 -13.61
N HIS A 73 7.43 -0.96 -12.28
CA HIS A 73 8.42 -0.40 -11.37
C HIS A 73 8.36 -1.04 -9.96
N GLY A 74 9.33 -0.72 -9.12
CA GLY A 74 9.57 -1.39 -7.84
C GLY A 74 8.88 -0.84 -6.59
N HIS A 75 7.77 -0.09 -6.70
CA HIS A 75 7.05 0.35 -5.49
C HIS A 75 6.20 -0.77 -4.87
N GLU A 76 5.97 -0.70 -3.56
CA GLU A 76 5.23 -1.70 -2.78
C GLU A 76 3.81 -1.94 -3.28
N ASP A 77 3.14 -0.90 -3.75
CA ASP A 77 1.83 -0.95 -4.38
C ASP A 77 1.82 -1.54 -5.79
N HIS A 78 2.99 -1.94 -6.32
CA HIS A 78 3.16 -2.65 -7.58
C HIS A 78 3.87 -4.01 -7.44
N ILE A 79 4.66 -4.22 -6.37
CA ILE A 79 5.40 -5.49 -6.15
C ILE A 79 5.08 -6.22 -4.85
N GLY A 80 4.38 -5.58 -3.91
CA GLY A 80 4.16 -6.11 -2.56
C GLY A 80 3.33 -7.39 -2.49
N GLY A 81 2.50 -7.64 -3.51
CA GLY A 81 1.67 -8.84 -3.63
C GLY A 81 2.39 -10.03 -4.27
N ILE A 82 3.53 -9.81 -4.94
CA ILE A 82 4.23 -10.84 -5.75
C ILE A 82 4.52 -12.12 -4.95
N PRO A 83 5.09 -12.07 -3.72
CA PRO A 83 5.38 -13.30 -2.97
C PRO A 83 4.12 -14.13 -2.67
N TYR A 84 2.96 -13.49 -2.55
CA TYR A 84 1.68 -14.16 -2.27
C TYR A 84 1.08 -14.76 -3.53
N LEU A 85 1.18 -14.06 -4.67
CA LEU A 85 0.78 -14.57 -5.98
C LEU A 85 1.60 -15.83 -6.34
N LEU A 86 2.92 -15.79 -6.17
CA LEU A 86 3.82 -16.89 -6.56
C LEU A 86 3.61 -18.18 -5.77
N ARG A 87 3.05 -18.11 -4.56
CA ARG A 87 2.64 -19.31 -3.80
C ARG A 87 1.51 -20.07 -4.47
N LYS A 88 0.71 -19.39 -5.29
CA LYS A 88 -0.47 -19.94 -5.98
C LYS A 88 -0.20 -20.19 -7.46
N ILE A 89 0.57 -19.31 -8.10
CA ILE A 89 0.80 -19.29 -9.55
C ILE A 89 2.28 -19.04 -9.83
N ASN A 90 3.01 -20.03 -10.35
CA ASN A 90 4.42 -19.86 -10.72
C ASN A 90 4.54 -19.43 -12.19
N VAL A 91 4.90 -18.17 -12.42
CA VAL A 91 5.02 -17.56 -13.76
C VAL A 91 6.32 -16.74 -13.86
N PRO A 92 6.91 -16.59 -15.06
CA PRO A 92 8.08 -15.75 -15.25
C PRO A 92 7.76 -14.28 -14.96
N ILE A 93 8.66 -13.63 -14.21
CA ILE A 93 8.56 -12.22 -13.86
C ILE A 93 9.53 -11.42 -14.71
N TYR A 94 9.01 -10.44 -15.43
CA TYR A 94 9.77 -9.51 -16.24
C TYR A 94 9.78 -8.15 -15.56
N GLY A 95 10.98 -7.59 -15.37
CA GLY A 95 11.13 -6.27 -14.77
C GLY A 95 12.51 -5.68 -15.05
N THR A 96 12.65 -4.39 -14.80
CA THR A 96 13.95 -3.71 -14.93
C THR A 96 14.93 -4.15 -13.85
N ARG A 97 16.22 -3.90 -14.05
CA ARG A 97 17.29 -4.37 -13.14
C ARG A 97 17.07 -3.89 -11.70
N PHE A 98 16.64 -2.65 -11.52
CA PHE A 98 16.35 -2.12 -10.19
C PHE A 98 15.11 -2.79 -9.57
N THR A 99 14.01 -2.86 -10.32
CA THR A 99 12.77 -3.52 -9.90
C THR A 99 12.99 -4.97 -9.50
N LEU A 100 13.72 -5.74 -10.32
CA LEU A 100 14.02 -7.15 -10.00
C LEU A 100 14.88 -7.30 -8.75
N GLY A 101 15.82 -6.38 -8.48
CA GLY A 101 16.59 -6.40 -7.24
C GLY A 101 15.71 -6.20 -5.99
N LEU A 102 14.68 -5.35 -6.09
CA LEU A 102 13.72 -5.18 -4.99
C LEU A 102 12.78 -6.38 -4.83
N ILE A 103 12.38 -7.00 -5.95
CA ILE A 103 11.60 -8.25 -5.92
C ILE A 103 12.42 -9.37 -5.31
N GLU A 104 13.70 -9.51 -5.67
CA GLU A 104 14.62 -10.54 -5.14
C GLU A 104 14.70 -10.49 -3.61
N LEU A 105 14.85 -9.30 -3.01
CA LEU A 105 14.80 -9.12 -1.55
C LEU A 105 13.52 -9.68 -0.93
N LYS A 106 12.36 -9.41 -1.53
CA LYS A 106 11.07 -9.92 -1.06
C LYS A 106 10.97 -11.43 -1.21
N LEU A 107 11.45 -11.97 -2.32
CA LEU A 107 11.43 -13.40 -2.56
C LEU A 107 12.35 -14.13 -1.58
N ASP A 108 13.48 -13.55 -1.19
CA ASP A 108 14.37 -14.11 -0.17
C ASP A 108 13.70 -14.15 1.21
N GLU A 109 13.05 -13.07 1.63
CA GLU A 109 12.28 -13.02 2.88
C GLU A 109 11.19 -14.10 2.93
N HIS A 110 10.56 -14.39 1.78
CA HIS A 110 9.52 -15.40 1.65
C HIS A 110 10.03 -16.79 1.25
N ARG A 111 11.34 -16.97 1.06
CA ARG A 111 12.00 -18.22 0.64
C ARG A 111 11.53 -18.75 -0.73
N LEU A 112 11.21 -17.86 -1.67
CA LEU A 112 10.72 -18.17 -3.01
C LEU A 112 11.74 -17.89 -4.13
N ALA A 113 12.88 -17.26 -3.81
CA ALA A 113 13.85 -16.80 -4.81
C ALA A 113 14.38 -17.93 -5.70
N ARG A 114 14.58 -19.14 -5.14
CA ARG A 114 15.11 -20.30 -5.88
C ARG A 114 14.15 -20.88 -6.92
N ASP A 115 12.85 -20.72 -6.69
CA ASP A 115 11.79 -21.35 -7.50
C ASP A 115 11.16 -20.38 -8.50
N THR A 116 11.63 -19.12 -8.50
CA THR A 116 11.07 -18.02 -9.29
C THR A 116 12.02 -17.63 -10.42
N LYS A 117 11.47 -17.47 -11.63
CA LYS A 117 12.24 -17.02 -12.80
C LYS A 117 12.13 -15.50 -12.96
N LEU A 118 13.18 -14.77 -12.58
CA LEU A 118 13.32 -13.33 -12.80
C LEU A 118 14.04 -13.06 -14.14
N ILE A 119 13.44 -12.26 -15.01
CA ILE A 119 13.94 -11.98 -16.36
C ILE A 119 14.10 -10.47 -16.55
N PRO A 120 15.33 -9.96 -16.69
CA PRO A 120 15.57 -8.53 -16.88
C PRO A 120 15.04 -8.06 -18.23
N ILE A 121 14.37 -6.91 -18.23
CA ILE A 121 13.91 -6.19 -19.41
C ILE A 121 14.33 -4.72 -19.35
N ASP A 122 14.31 -4.05 -20.50
CA ASP A 122 14.53 -2.62 -20.65
C ASP A 122 13.56 -2.03 -21.69
N SER A 123 13.74 -0.75 -22.02
CA SER A 123 12.91 -0.04 -22.99
C SER A 123 12.98 -0.64 -24.40
N ASP A 124 14.07 -1.30 -24.78
CA ASP A 124 14.28 -1.81 -26.14
C ASP A 124 13.91 -3.28 -26.29
N THR A 125 13.60 -3.92 -25.17
CA THR A 125 13.16 -5.31 -25.10
C THR A 125 11.82 -5.51 -25.82
N LYS A 126 11.67 -6.67 -26.48
CA LYS A 126 10.42 -7.14 -27.08
C LYS A 126 10.11 -8.53 -26.55
N LEU A 127 8.88 -8.76 -26.11
CA LEU A 127 8.42 -10.05 -25.59
C LEU A 127 7.34 -10.63 -26.51
N GLU A 128 7.39 -11.95 -26.70
CA GLU A 128 6.34 -12.73 -27.35
C GLU A 128 5.51 -13.40 -26.25
N LEU A 129 4.19 -13.18 -26.26
CA LEU A 129 3.24 -13.59 -25.23
C LEU A 129 2.08 -14.36 -25.88
N GLY A 130 2.41 -15.40 -26.64
CA GLY A 130 1.44 -16.13 -27.47
C GLY A 130 1.03 -15.31 -28.69
N GLU A 131 -0.26 -15.01 -28.83
CA GLU A 131 -0.80 -14.17 -29.90
C GLU A 131 -0.61 -12.66 -29.66
N MET A 132 -0.15 -12.29 -28.46
CA MET A 132 0.23 -10.92 -28.11
C MET A 132 1.74 -10.72 -28.15
N LYS A 133 2.17 -9.48 -28.38
CA LYS A 133 3.55 -9.04 -28.14
C LYS A 133 3.58 -7.88 -27.17
N ALA A 134 4.66 -7.74 -26.40
CA ALA A 134 4.88 -6.57 -25.56
C ALA A 134 6.16 -5.83 -25.93
N SER A 135 6.10 -4.50 -25.96
CA SER A 135 7.25 -3.60 -26.02
C SER A 135 7.14 -2.52 -24.95
N PHE A 136 8.21 -1.75 -24.73
CA PHE A 136 8.32 -0.87 -23.56
C PHE A 136 8.78 0.54 -23.92
N PHE A 137 8.55 1.49 -23.01
CA PHE A 137 9.09 2.85 -23.09
C PHE A 137 9.39 3.39 -21.69
N LYS A 138 10.43 4.22 -21.55
CA LYS A 138 10.80 4.80 -20.26
C LYS A 138 9.83 5.90 -19.85
N VAL A 139 9.52 5.90 -18.56
CA VAL A 139 8.82 6.99 -17.88
C VAL A 139 9.62 7.44 -16.67
N SER A 140 9.47 8.72 -16.30
CA SER A 140 10.04 9.26 -15.06
C SER A 140 9.05 9.06 -13.93
N HIS A 141 9.52 8.65 -12.75
CA HIS A 141 8.68 8.51 -11.55
C HIS A 141 9.54 8.80 -10.29
N SER A 142 9.03 8.50 -9.09
CA SER A 142 9.79 8.69 -7.84
C SER A 142 10.76 7.56 -7.50
N ILE A 143 10.92 6.58 -8.40
CA ILE A 143 11.85 5.45 -8.29
C ILE A 143 12.56 5.26 -9.65
N PRO A 144 13.81 4.79 -9.70
CA PRO A 144 14.50 4.54 -10.96
C PRO A 144 13.83 3.48 -11.83
N ASP A 145 14.18 3.47 -13.12
CA ASP A 145 13.95 2.33 -14.01
C ASP A 145 12.47 1.94 -14.20
N CYS A 146 11.62 2.95 -14.35
CA CYS A 146 10.19 2.78 -14.60
C CYS A 146 9.90 2.61 -16.09
N LEU A 147 9.00 1.67 -16.42
CA LEU A 147 8.56 1.39 -17.78
C LEU A 147 7.04 1.52 -17.92
N GLY A 148 6.62 2.13 -19.02
CA GLY A 148 5.30 1.87 -19.62
C GLY A 148 5.37 0.68 -20.58
N ILE A 149 4.21 0.09 -20.87
CA ILE A 149 4.07 -1.15 -21.64
C ILE A 149 3.13 -0.91 -22.83
N VAL A 150 3.48 -1.46 -23.98
CA VAL A 150 2.63 -1.52 -25.18
C VAL A 150 2.38 -2.98 -25.52
N PHE A 151 1.12 -3.41 -25.44
CA PHE A 151 0.68 -4.71 -25.92
C PHE A 151 0.18 -4.58 -27.35
N HIS A 152 0.84 -5.28 -28.27
CA HIS A 152 0.44 -5.41 -29.65
C HIS A 152 -0.49 -6.61 -29.78
N THR A 153 -1.74 -6.36 -30.15
CA THR A 153 -2.79 -7.38 -30.29
C THR A 153 -3.45 -7.26 -31.67
N PRO A 154 -4.14 -8.30 -32.15
CA PRO A 154 -4.88 -8.22 -33.42
C PRO A 154 -5.98 -7.14 -33.45
N GLU A 155 -6.52 -6.75 -32.29
CA GLU A 155 -7.54 -5.68 -32.18
C GLU A 155 -6.91 -4.26 -32.17
N GLY A 156 -5.61 -4.15 -31.93
CA GLY A 156 -4.87 -2.88 -31.86
C GLY A 156 -3.88 -2.82 -30.69
N ASN A 157 -3.22 -1.67 -30.52
CA ASN A 157 -2.25 -1.47 -29.44
C ASN A 157 -2.95 -1.04 -28.13
N VAL A 158 -2.71 -1.78 -27.05
CA VAL A 158 -3.10 -1.40 -25.68
C VAL A 158 -1.88 -0.85 -24.96
N VAL A 159 -1.98 0.36 -24.43
CA VAL A 159 -0.87 1.01 -23.72
C VAL A 159 -1.18 1.11 -22.24
N HIS A 160 -0.25 0.68 -21.39
CA HIS A 160 -0.27 0.92 -19.96
C HIS A 160 0.86 1.89 -19.60
N THR A 161 0.53 3.03 -19.00
CA THR A 161 1.54 4.08 -18.72
C THR A 161 2.55 3.68 -17.65
N GLY A 162 2.17 2.75 -16.76
CA GLY A 162 2.78 2.66 -15.44
C GLY A 162 2.46 3.93 -14.64
N ASP A 163 3.19 4.12 -13.54
CA ASP A 163 3.17 5.40 -12.83
C ASP A 163 4.23 6.32 -13.44
N PHE A 164 3.87 7.59 -13.64
CA PHE A 164 4.70 8.54 -14.35
C PHE A 164 4.47 9.99 -13.94
N LYS A 165 5.50 10.79 -14.20
CA LYS A 165 5.45 12.25 -14.41
C LYS A 165 6.31 12.60 -15.63
N PHE A 166 6.19 13.83 -16.14
CA PHE A 166 7.19 14.36 -17.05
C PHE A 166 8.19 15.24 -16.30
N ASP A 167 9.33 14.67 -15.94
CA ASP A 167 10.47 15.46 -15.47
C ASP A 167 11.42 15.75 -16.64
N LEU A 168 11.47 17.00 -17.09
CA LEU A 168 12.33 17.43 -18.20
C LEU A 168 13.78 17.68 -17.75
N THR A 169 14.04 17.69 -16.44
CA THR A 169 15.39 17.84 -15.86
C THR A 169 15.61 16.84 -14.71
N PRO A 170 15.43 15.53 -14.96
CA PRO A 170 15.49 14.51 -13.92
C PRO A 170 16.87 14.50 -13.25
N ALA A 171 16.90 14.26 -11.94
CA ALA A 171 18.14 14.32 -11.16
C ALA A 171 19.16 13.23 -11.57
N ASN A 172 18.68 12.09 -12.06
CA ASN A 172 19.50 10.92 -12.43
C ASN A 172 19.78 10.82 -13.94
N ASN A 173 19.42 11.84 -14.74
CA ASN A 173 19.49 11.81 -16.21
C ASN A 173 18.71 10.66 -16.87
N GLN A 174 17.73 10.07 -16.19
CA GLN A 174 16.80 9.11 -16.78
C GLN A 174 15.59 9.88 -17.31
N TYR A 175 15.60 10.19 -18.60
CA TYR A 175 14.52 10.91 -19.27
C TYR A 175 13.42 9.95 -19.73
N SER A 176 12.17 10.43 -19.72
CA SER A 176 11.05 9.73 -20.37
C SER A 176 11.26 9.67 -21.90
N ASP A 177 10.84 8.58 -22.53
CA ASP A 177 11.00 8.37 -23.99
C ASP A 177 9.91 9.12 -24.80
N ILE A 178 9.87 10.46 -24.70
CA ILE A 178 8.80 11.29 -25.29
C ILE A 178 8.61 11.04 -26.80
N HIS A 179 9.71 10.91 -27.55
CA HIS A 179 9.63 10.64 -28.99
C HIS A 179 9.06 9.26 -29.29
N LYS A 180 9.43 8.24 -28.51
CA LYS A 180 8.89 6.88 -28.64
C LYS A 180 7.39 6.86 -28.33
N MET A 181 6.95 7.60 -27.32
CA MET A 181 5.52 7.76 -27.00
C MET A 181 4.75 8.38 -28.17
N ALA A 182 5.29 9.43 -28.81
CA ALA A 182 4.68 10.04 -29.99
C ALA A 182 4.59 9.05 -31.17
N ASP A 183 5.63 8.24 -31.39
CA ASP A 183 5.63 7.21 -32.43
C ASP A 183 4.60 6.11 -32.15
N ILE A 184 4.44 5.70 -30.89
CA ILE A 184 3.39 4.75 -30.46
C ILE A 184 2.00 5.32 -30.78
N GLY A 185 1.74 6.59 -30.45
CA GLY A 185 0.48 7.24 -30.80
C GLY A 185 0.23 7.33 -32.31
N ASN A 186 1.27 7.55 -33.11
CA ASN A 186 1.15 7.55 -34.57
C ASN A 186 0.87 6.16 -35.17
N GLN A 187 1.26 5.08 -34.48
CA GLN A 187 0.92 3.70 -34.86
C GLN A 187 -0.53 3.34 -34.50
N GLY A 188 -1.24 4.21 -33.77
CA GLY A 188 -2.60 4.00 -33.30
C GLY A 188 -2.65 3.26 -31.97
N VAL A 189 -3.42 3.79 -31.02
CA VAL A 189 -3.65 3.21 -29.69
C VAL A 189 -5.14 2.97 -29.52
N ILE A 190 -5.56 1.71 -29.42
CA ILE A 190 -6.99 1.39 -29.23
C ILE A 190 -7.42 1.69 -27.79
N VAL A 191 -6.57 1.38 -26.81
CA VAL A 191 -6.84 1.66 -25.40
C VAL A 191 -5.61 2.22 -24.72
N LEU A 192 -5.78 3.33 -24.00
CA LEU A 192 -4.80 3.81 -23.02
C LEU A 192 -5.31 3.53 -21.60
N ILE A 193 -4.49 2.82 -20.83
CA ILE A 193 -4.64 2.58 -19.40
C ILE A 193 -3.65 3.51 -18.69
N SER A 194 -4.15 4.52 -17.98
CA SER A 194 -3.29 5.59 -17.43
C SER A 194 -3.53 5.84 -15.95
N GLU A 195 -2.45 6.03 -15.20
CA GLU A 195 -2.49 6.41 -13.78
C GLU A 195 -3.19 7.77 -13.56
N SER A 196 -3.89 7.94 -12.44
CA SER A 196 -4.78 9.08 -12.21
C SER A 196 -4.51 9.81 -10.90
N THR A 197 -3.48 9.42 -10.15
CA THR A 197 -3.28 9.77 -8.74
C THR A 197 -3.36 11.28 -8.47
N ASN A 198 -2.82 12.09 -9.39
CA ASN A 198 -2.77 13.55 -9.26
C ASN A 198 -3.66 14.30 -10.28
N ALA A 199 -4.70 13.66 -10.83
CA ALA A 199 -5.60 14.28 -11.82
C ALA A 199 -6.34 15.54 -11.33
N GLU A 200 -6.43 15.74 -10.02
CA GLU A 200 -7.01 16.95 -9.41
C GLU A 200 -6.03 18.12 -9.30
N ARG A 201 -4.72 17.86 -9.42
CA ARG A 201 -3.68 18.87 -9.23
C ARG A 201 -3.41 19.57 -10.55
N SER A 202 -3.66 20.88 -10.59
CA SER A 202 -3.42 21.70 -11.77
C SER A 202 -1.93 21.92 -12.04
N GLY A 203 -1.62 22.26 -13.29
CA GLY A 203 -0.27 22.62 -13.72
C GLY A 203 0.63 21.42 -14.04
N LEU A 204 1.93 21.68 -14.02
CA LEU A 204 2.99 20.69 -14.25
C LEU A 204 3.61 20.25 -12.93
N THR A 205 4.04 19.00 -12.88
CA THR A 205 4.79 18.48 -11.74
C THR A 205 6.18 19.13 -11.69
N PRO A 206 6.64 19.67 -10.54
CA PRO A 206 7.99 20.22 -10.44
C PRO A 206 9.06 19.14 -10.58
N SER A 207 10.21 19.52 -11.16
CA SER A 207 11.35 18.63 -11.35
C SER A 207 12.01 18.23 -10.02
N GLU A 208 12.50 17.00 -9.96
CA GLU A 208 13.29 16.47 -8.83
C GLU A 208 14.55 17.30 -8.56
N ARG A 209 15.11 17.95 -9.59
CA ARG A 209 16.30 18.82 -9.48
C ARG A 209 16.08 19.99 -8.51
N MET A 210 14.85 20.50 -8.40
CA MET A 210 14.51 21.57 -7.46
C MET A 210 14.68 21.12 -6.00
N VAL A 211 14.43 19.85 -5.69
CA VAL A 211 14.57 19.35 -4.32
C VAL A 211 16.04 19.34 -3.90
N GLY A 212 16.94 18.98 -4.80
CA GLY A 212 18.39 18.98 -4.54
C GLY A 212 18.92 20.35 -4.13
N SER A 213 18.44 21.45 -4.72
CA SER A 213 18.89 22.80 -4.32
C SER A 213 18.43 23.17 -2.91
N HIS A 214 17.18 22.88 -2.56
CA HIS A 214 16.65 23.15 -1.21
C HIS A 214 17.32 22.26 -0.16
N MET A 215 17.56 20.98 -0.48
CA MET A 215 18.29 20.06 0.37
C MET A 215 19.69 20.58 0.70
N ASN A 216 20.42 21.06 -0.31
CA ASN A 216 21.75 21.66 -0.12
C ASN A 216 21.70 22.90 0.78
N GLU A 217 20.71 23.77 0.59
CA GLU A 217 20.53 24.97 1.42
C GLU A 217 20.27 24.60 2.90
N ALA A 218 19.41 23.62 3.15
CA ALA A 218 19.14 23.14 4.51
C ALA A 218 20.41 22.56 5.16
N PHE A 219 21.21 21.79 4.41
CA PHE A 219 22.46 21.23 4.88
C PHE A 219 23.50 22.29 5.24
N MET A 220 23.62 23.36 4.44
CA MET A 220 24.55 24.45 4.70
C MET A 220 24.16 25.30 5.92
N LYS A 221 22.87 25.41 6.24
CA LYS A 221 22.35 26.20 7.38
C LYS A 221 22.33 25.43 8.70
N ALA A 222 22.52 24.11 8.68
CA ALA A 222 22.39 23.28 9.87
C ALA A 222 23.69 23.25 10.68
N ASP A 223 23.60 23.70 11.95
CA ASP A 223 24.73 23.69 12.90
C ASP A 223 24.87 22.35 13.64
N GLY A 224 23.78 21.58 13.76
CA GLY A 224 23.74 20.29 14.47
C GLY A 224 23.74 19.09 13.54
N LYS A 225 23.26 17.95 14.06
CA LYS A 225 22.96 16.76 13.23
C LYS A 225 21.79 17.07 12.30
N ILE A 226 21.78 16.42 11.15
CA ILE A 226 20.65 16.48 10.21
C ILE A 226 20.00 15.10 10.14
N PHE A 227 18.71 15.03 10.43
CA PHE A 227 17.89 13.86 10.23
C PHE A 227 17.03 14.08 8.99
N ILE A 228 17.03 13.12 8.06
CA ILE A 228 16.23 13.18 6.84
C ILE A 228 15.35 11.95 6.82
N SER A 229 14.05 12.16 6.71
CA SER A 229 13.09 11.08 6.50
C SER A 229 12.47 11.18 5.12
N THR A 230 12.54 10.10 4.35
CA THR A 230 11.98 9.99 3.01
C THR A 230 11.66 8.53 2.70
N PHE A 231 10.99 8.28 1.57
CA PHE A 231 10.75 6.92 1.10
C PHE A 231 12.06 6.26 0.69
N ALA A 232 12.34 5.06 1.20
CA ALA A 232 13.54 4.30 0.87
C ALA A 232 13.67 4.04 -0.64
N SER A 233 12.54 3.84 -1.33
CA SER A 233 12.47 3.65 -2.78
C SER A 233 12.89 4.87 -3.61
N ASN A 234 12.91 6.08 -3.04
CA ASN A 234 13.29 7.28 -3.77
C ASN A 234 14.82 7.45 -3.83
N VAL A 235 15.46 6.60 -4.65
CA VAL A 235 16.92 6.58 -4.83
C VAL A 235 17.46 7.93 -5.33
N ASN A 236 16.69 8.64 -6.15
CA ASN A 236 17.07 9.99 -6.61
C ASN A 236 17.21 10.96 -5.42
N ARG A 237 16.28 10.91 -4.47
CA ARG A 237 16.37 11.69 -3.23
C ARG A 237 17.54 11.25 -2.37
N VAL A 238 17.78 9.95 -2.25
CA VAL A 238 18.94 9.43 -1.51
C VAL A 238 20.25 9.95 -2.11
N GLN A 239 20.39 9.94 -3.44
CA GLN A 239 21.57 10.49 -4.12
C GLN A 239 21.76 11.99 -3.82
N GLN A 240 20.67 12.78 -3.82
CA GLN A 240 20.72 14.19 -3.45
C GLN A 240 21.17 14.41 -1.99
N VAL A 241 20.74 13.55 -1.07
CA VAL A 241 21.19 13.56 0.34
C VAL A 241 22.69 13.25 0.41
N VAL A 242 23.16 12.26 -0.34
CA VAL A 242 24.60 11.91 -0.43
C VAL A 242 25.41 13.10 -0.97
N GLU A 243 24.95 13.74 -2.04
CA GLU A 243 25.61 14.93 -2.60
C GLU A 243 25.66 16.10 -1.61
N ALA A 244 24.59 16.32 -0.85
CA ALA A 244 24.56 17.33 0.21
C ALA A 244 25.54 17.00 1.34
N CYS A 245 25.68 15.72 1.71
CA CYS A 245 26.70 15.25 2.66
C CYS A 245 28.11 15.52 2.15
N ILE A 246 28.40 15.26 0.87
CA ILE A 246 29.71 15.52 0.25
C ILE A 246 30.05 17.01 0.37
N ARG A 247 29.11 17.89 -0.02
CA ARG A 247 29.31 19.35 -0.03
C ARG A 247 29.53 19.94 1.35
N THR A 248 28.92 19.35 2.37
CA THR A 248 29.01 19.82 3.77
C THR A 248 29.99 19.02 4.62
N ASN A 249 30.71 18.07 4.00
CA ASN A 249 31.66 17.18 4.67
C ASN A 249 31.05 16.46 5.88
N ARG A 250 29.89 15.85 5.66
CA ARG A 250 29.16 15.02 6.63
C ARG A 250 29.29 13.53 6.29
N LYS A 251 29.36 12.69 7.32
CA LYS A 251 29.16 11.25 7.24
C LYS A 251 27.67 10.93 7.27
N LEU A 252 27.28 9.78 6.71
CA LEU A 252 25.88 9.38 6.56
C LEU A 252 25.60 8.07 7.31
N ALA A 253 24.64 8.09 8.23
CA ALA A 253 24.10 6.90 8.87
C ALA A 253 22.74 6.54 8.27
N LEU A 254 22.49 5.25 8.02
CA LEU A 254 21.21 4.75 7.50
C LEU A 254 20.42 4.07 8.62
N LEU A 255 19.17 4.49 8.84
CA LEU A 255 18.30 3.90 9.87
C LEU A 255 17.02 3.31 9.27
N GLY A 256 16.77 2.05 9.62
CA GLY A 256 15.62 1.27 9.19
C GLY A 256 15.98 0.24 8.14
N ARG A 257 15.48 -0.98 8.32
CA ARG A 257 15.81 -2.15 7.48
C ARG A 257 15.53 -1.90 6.00
N SER A 258 14.36 -1.34 5.68
CA SER A 258 14.00 -1.01 4.29
C SER A 258 14.98 0.00 3.65
N MET A 259 15.38 1.05 4.39
CA MET A 259 16.37 2.03 3.89
C MET A 259 17.71 1.35 3.60
N VAL A 260 18.22 0.54 4.53
CA VAL A 260 19.50 -0.18 4.36
C VAL A 260 19.45 -1.14 3.16
N ASN A 261 18.38 -1.93 3.05
CA ASN A 261 18.24 -2.93 1.99
C ASN A 261 18.14 -2.28 0.61
N VAL A 262 17.28 -1.26 0.45
CA VAL A 262 17.08 -0.57 -0.84
C VAL A 262 18.35 0.18 -1.26
N VAL A 263 19.02 0.86 -0.33
CA VAL A 263 20.31 1.54 -0.60
C VAL A 263 21.37 0.53 -1.05
N SER A 264 21.43 -0.64 -0.41
CA SER A 264 22.38 -1.70 -0.79
C SER A 264 22.13 -2.18 -2.23
N VAL A 265 20.88 -2.46 -2.58
CA VAL A 265 20.49 -2.82 -3.96
C VAL A 265 20.83 -1.70 -4.95
N ALA A 266 20.55 -0.45 -4.57
CA ALA A 266 20.83 0.70 -5.44
C ALA A 266 22.34 0.85 -5.70
N ILE A 267 23.20 0.63 -4.71
CA ILE A 267 24.67 0.63 -4.88
C ILE A 267 25.10 -0.53 -5.77
N GLU A 268 24.69 -1.76 -5.44
CA GLU A 268 25.09 -2.98 -6.17
C GLU A 268 24.72 -2.91 -7.65
N ARG A 269 23.53 -2.38 -7.95
CA ARG A 269 23.01 -2.31 -9.32
C ARG A 269 23.44 -1.04 -10.06
N GLY A 270 24.11 -0.08 -9.38
CA GLY A 270 24.69 1.11 -9.98
C GLY A 270 23.77 2.33 -10.11
N TYR A 271 22.68 2.39 -9.32
CA TYR A 271 21.74 3.53 -9.27
C TYR A 271 22.09 4.55 -8.19
N LEU A 272 22.99 4.21 -7.26
CA LEU A 272 23.43 5.09 -6.19
C LEU A 272 24.95 5.05 -6.06
N ALA A 273 25.57 6.22 -6.06
CA ALA A 273 27.00 6.38 -5.87
C ALA A 273 27.27 7.05 -4.53
N ILE A 274 27.88 6.31 -3.60
CA ILE A 274 28.31 6.80 -2.28
C ILE A 274 29.84 6.68 -2.19
N PRO A 275 30.56 7.76 -1.83
CA PRO A 275 32.01 7.68 -1.63
C PRO A 275 32.41 6.71 -0.52
N ASP A 276 33.55 6.03 -0.71
CA ASP A 276 34.10 5.12 0.29
C ASP A 276 34.30 5.81 1.64
N GLY A 277 33.91 5.11 2.71
CA GLY A 277 34.00 5.59 4.08
C GLY A 277 33.06 6.74 4.43
N MET A 278 32.12 7.14 3.55
CA MET A 278 31.08 8.11 3.91
C MET A 278 30.00 7.50 4.81
N LEU A 279 29.63 6.23 4.55
CA LEU A 279 28.69 5.51 5.41
C LEU A 279 29.33 5.15 6.74
N ILE A 280 28.58 5.34 7.81
CA ILE A 280 28.96 4.99 9.18
C ILE A 280 27.85 4.19 9.86
N GLU A 281 28.21 3.38 10.84
CA GLU A 281 27.25 2.64 11.64
C GLU A 281 26.56 3.53 12.68
N ALA A 282 25.36 3.14 13.11
CA ALA A 282 24.57 3.94 14.06
C ALA A 282 25.31 4.22 15.38
N ASN A 283 26.12 3.26 15.86
CA ASN A 283 26.90 3.38 17.09
C ASN A 283 28.15 4.28 16.97
N GLU A 284 28.48 4.76 15.76
CA GLU A 284 29.58 5.69 15.51
C GLU A 284 29.10 7.14 15.51
N VAL A 285 27.79 7.39 15.42
CA VAL A 285 27.19 8.73 15.33
C VAL A 285 27.64 9.63 16.48
N ASP A 286 27.55 9.15 17.72
CA ASP A 286 27.91 9.93 18.92
C ASP A 286 29.43 10.13 19.09
N ARG A 287 30.26 9.48 18.27
CA ARG A 287 31.72 9.67 18.29
C ARG A 287 32.18 10.84 17.41
N LEU A 288 31.29 11.36 16.57
CA LEU A 288 31.57 12.46 15.65
C LEU A 288 30.95 13.76 16.17
N ALA A 289 31.50 14.90 15.73
CA ALA A 289 30.90 16.19 16.00
C ALA A 289 29.51 16.30 15.32
N PRO A 290 28.48 16.87 15.96
CA PRO A 290 27.11 16.93 15.43
C PRO A 290 27.01 17.48 14.00
N GLU A 291 27.77 18.52 13.68
CA GLU A 291 27.84 19.19 12.37
C GLU A 291 28.48 18.31 11.27
N LYS A 292 29.04 17.16 11.64
CA LYS A 292 29.66 16.18 10.73
C LYS A 292 28.78 14.98 10.45
N VAL A 293 27.54 14.94 10.94
CA VAL A 293 26.67 13.77 10.79
C VAL A 293 25.35 14.13 10.11
N ALA A 294 24.96 13.31 9.15
CA ALA A 294 23.62 13.23 8.61
C ALA A 294 23.06 11.81 8.84
N ILE A 295 21.77 11.71 9.07
CA ILE A 295 21.06 10.47 9.35
C ILE A 295 19.89 10.37 8.37
N LEU A 296 19.91 9.36 7.50
CA LEU A 296 18.81 9.06 6.57
C LEU A 296 17.98 7.91 7.14
N CYS A 297 16.68 8.14 7.34
CA CYS A 297 15.85 7.22 8.11
C CYS A 297 14.45 7.00 7.50
N THR A 298 13.86 5.83 7.77
CA THR A 298 12.44 5.56 7.47
C THR A 298 11.50 6.27 8.43
N GLY A 299 10.20 6.26 8.13
CA GLY A 299 9.16 6.80 9.03
C GLY A 299 8.53 8.11 8.56
N SER A 300 8.61 8.40 7.26
CA SER A 300 8.08 9.63 6.68
C SER A 300 6.56 9.67 6.64
N GLN A 301 5.88 8.56 6.93
CA GLN A 301 4.42 8.41 6.93
C GLN A 301 3.84 8.22 8.34
N GLY A 302 4.60 8.47 9.39
CA GLY A 302 4.06 8.35 10.76
C GLY A 302 4.10 6.93 11.33
N GLU A 303 4.72 5.97 10.65
CA GLU A 303 4.67 4.56 11.02
C GLU A 303 5.26 4.35 12.43
N PRO A 304 4.49 3.83 13.41
CA PRO A 304 4.89 3.85 14.82
C PRO A 304 6.22 3.16 15.13
N MET A 305 6.56 2.12 14.37
CA MET A 305 7.77 1.32 14.57
C MET A 305 8.96 1.76 13.69
N ALA A 306 8.75 2.74 12.81
CA ALA A 306 9.80 3.25 11.94
C ALA A 306 10.83 4.10 12.69
N ALA A 307 11.97 4.34 12.05
CA ALA A 307 13.11 4.98 12.68
C ALA A 307 12.78 6.41 13.18
N LEU A 308 12.12 7.23 12.37
CA LEU A 308 11.76 8.60 12.74
C LEU A 308 10.80 8.65 13.94
N ALA A 309 9.77 7.79 13.98
CA ALA A 309 8.81 7.74 15.08
C ALA A 309 9.50 7.40 16.41
N ARG A 310 10.41 6.44 16.38
CA ARG A 310 11.22 6.03 17.54
C ARG A 310 12.19 7.12 17.99
N LEU A 311 12.82 7.82 17.05
CA LEU A 311 13.68 8.98 17.35
C LEU A 311 12.89 10.11 18.01
N ALA A 312 11.73 10.46 17.45
CA ALA A 312 10.84 11.49 17.98
C ALA A 312 10.30 11.13 19.38
N GLY A 313 10.07 9.83 19.65
CA GLY A 313 9.68 9.34 20.97
C GLY A 313 10.82 9.14 21.96
N GLY A 314 12.07 9.44 21.60
CA GLY A 314 13.25 9.21 22.45
C GLY A 314 13.60 7.73 22.68
N ASN A 315 13.07 6.82 21.85
CA ASN A 315 13.14 5.36 22.00
C ASN A 315 13.93 4.69 20.87
N PHE A 316 15.01 5.34 20.41
CA PHE A 316 15.94 4.77 19.44
C PHE A 316 17.27 4.44 20.12
N ARG A 317 17.78 3.23 19.87
CA ARG A 317 19.03 2.77 20.47
C ARG A 317 20.20 3.46 19.75
N ASP A 318 21.15 3.99 20.51
CA ASP A 318 22.42 4.57 20.03
C ASP A 318 22.33 5.96 19.35
N ILE A 319 21.13 6.51 19.10
CA ILE A 319 20.97 7.84 18.48
C ILE A 319 19.81 8.60 19.13
N SER A 320 20.05 9.86 19.49
CA SER A 320 19.03 10.78 20.02
C SER A 320 18.96 12.09 19.20
N VAL A 321 17.78 12.68 19.15
CA VAL A 321 17.55 14.02 18.63
C VAL A 321 17.74 15.02 19.76
N TYR A 322 18.61 16.00 19.58
CA TYR A 322 18.93 17.03 20.59
C TYR A 322 18.44 18.41 20.16
N PRO A 323 18.28 19.35 21.11
CA PRO A 323 17.93 20.73 20.79
C PRO A 323 18.89 21.35 19.76
N GLY A 324 18.33 21.97 18.72
CA GLY A 324 19.10 22.58 17.63
C GLY A 324 19.44 21.66 16.45
N ASP A 325 19.26 20.34 16.57
CA ASP A 325 19.35 19.42 15.43
C ASP A 325 18.27 19.76 14.39
N THR A 326 18.56 19.51 13.11
CA THR A 326 17.63 19.76 12.01
C THR A 326 16.98 18.47 11.54
N VAL A 327 15.66 18.45 11.39
CA VAL A 327 14.90 17.27 10.96
C VAL A 327 14.10 17.63 9.71
N ILE A 328 14.33 16.92 8.61
CA ILE A 328 13.76 17.18 7.29
C ILE A 328 12.81 16.03 6.95
N LEU A 329 11.51 16.32 6.84
CA LEU A 329 10.54 15.38 6.30
C LEU A 329 10.44 15.62 4.79
N ALA A 330 11.22 14.86 4.02
CA ALA A 330 11.30 14.96 2.57
C ALA A 330 10.25 14.08 1.88
N ALA A 331 9.03 14.07 2.41
CA ALA A 331 7.86 13.39 1.88
C ALA A 331 6.58 14.16 2.26
N SER A 332 5.52 13.99 1.48
CA SER A 332 4.18 14.42 1.88
C SER A 332 3.42 13.25 2.52
N PRO A 333 2.58 13.50 3.55
CA PRO A 333 1.69 12.47 4.08
C PRO A 333 0.79 11.91 2.98
N ILE A 334 0.69 10.59 2.92
CA ILE A 334 -0.33 9.88 2.16
C ILE A 334 -1.67 10.11 2.86
N PRO A 335 -2.78 10.32 2.12
CA PRO A 335 -4.10 10.47 2.73
C PRO A 335 -4.41 9.36 3.75
N GLY A 336 -4.78 9.77 4.97
CA GLY A 336 -5.00 8.88 6.12
C GLY A 336 -3.89 8.93 7.17
N ASN A 337 -2.65 9.25 6.78
CA ASN A 337 -1.49 9.25 7.67
C ASN A 337 -1.20 10.62 8.33
N GLU A 338 -2.02 11.65 8.05
CA GLU A 338 -1.73 13.04 8.46
C GLU A 338 -1.62 13.18 9.98
N LYS A 339 -2.45 12.45 10.73
CA LYS A 339 -2.45 12.49 12.20
C LYS A 339 -1.17 11.93 12.80
N ASP A 340 -0.69 10.81 12.28
CA ASP A 340 0.52 10.16 12.80
C ASP A 340 1.77 10.96 12.45
N VAL A 341 1.86 11.50 11.23
CA VAL A 341 2.94 12.43 10.86
C VAL A 341 2.92 13.68 11.75
N SER A 342 1.75 14.27 12.01
CA SER A 342 1.61 15.44 12.89
C SER A 342 2.11 15.13 14.31
N ARG A 343 1.78 13.96 14.86
CA ARG A 343 2.26 13.54 16.19
C ARG A 343 3.79 13.44 16.24
N ILE A 344 4.43 12.91 15.20
CA ILE A 344 5.89 12.87 15.11
C ILE A 344 6.47 14.29 15.11
N ILE A 345 5.91 15.19 14.29
CA ILE A 345 6.36 16.59 14.20
C ILE A 345 6.25 17.29 15.57
N ASP A 346 5.12 17.13 16.26
CA ASP A 346 4.92 17.71 17.60
C ASP A 346 5.98 17.22 18.59
N ASN A 347 6.25 15.92 18.61
CA ASN A 347 7.27 15.33 19.48
C ASN A 347 8.67 15.86 19.14
N LEU A 348 9.02 16.01 17.86
CA LEU A 348 10.30 16.58 17.44
C LEU A 348 10.45 18.05 17.89
N PHE A 349 9.37 18.83 17.82
CA PHE A 349 9.37 20.20 18.36
C PHE A 349 9.52 20.23 19.87
N GLN A 350 8.89 19.30 20.61
CA GLN A 350 9.08 19.18 22.06
C GLN A 350 10.53 18.84 22.44
N LEU A 351 11.26 18.11 21.59
CA LEU A 351 12.69 17.84 21.75
C LEU A 351 13.59 19.06 21.41
N GLY A 352 13.01 20.16 20.92
CA GLY A 352 13.75 21.37 20.54
C GLY A 352 14.44 21.29 19.17
N ALA A 353 14.02 20.36 18.31
CA ALA A 353 14.55 20.23 16.96
C ALA A 353 14.01 21.33 16.02
N LYS A 354 14.81 21.69 15.00
CA LYS A 354 14.39 22.52 13.86
C LYS A 354 13.75 21.61 12.80
N VAL A 355 12.42 21.60 12.71
CA VAL A 355 11.70 20.69 11.79
C VAL A 355 11.34 21.40 10.49
N ILE A 356 11.77 20.85 9.35
CA ILE A 356 11.38 21.26 8.00
C ILE A 356 10.37 20.24 7.47
N TYR A 357 9.12 20.66 7.34
CA TYR A 357 8.00 19.81 6.93
C TYR A 357 6.94 20.64 6.19
N GLY A 358 6.09 19.96 5.42
CA GLY A 358 4.99 20.58 4.68
C GLY A 358 4.96 20.12 3.23
N THR A 359 4.00 20.65 2.46
CA THR A 359 3.87 20.30 1.05
C THR A 359 5.12 20.73 0.27
N GLY A 360 5.32 20.10 -0.89
CA GLY A 360 6.39 20.48 -1.82
C GLY A 360 6.36 21.96 -2.22
N SER A 361 5.17 22.54 -2.36
CA SER A 361 4.99 23.96 -2.66
C SER A 361 5.44 24.90 -1.54
N THR A 362 5.45 24.42 -0.29
CA THR A 362 5.79 25.23 0.89
C THR A 362 7.27 25.11 1.24
N THR A 363 7.84 23.91 1.13
CA THR A 363 9.22 23.63 1.58
C THR A 363 10.23 23.44 0.45
N GLY A 364 9.77 23.07 -0.75
CA GLY A 364 10.64 22.59 -1.83
C GLY A 364 11.30 21.23 -1.55
N MET A 365 11.00 20.56 -0.43
CA MET A 365 11.67 19.33 0.02
C MET A 365 11.08 18.03 -0.54
N HIS A 366 10.00 18.13 -1.30
CA HIS A 366 9.33 16.99 -1.91
C HIS A 366 8.67 17.41 -3.21
N VAL A 367 8.73 16.54 -4.21
CA VAL A 367 7.89 16.59 -5.40
C VAL A 367 7.22 15.23 -5.56
N SER A 368 6.02 15.23 -6.13
CA SER A 368 5.30 13.97 -6.36
C SER A 368 6.03 13.12 -7.40
N GLY A 369 5.84 11.80 -7.33
CA GLY A 369 6.19 10.88 -8.40
C GLY A 369 5.18 10.91 -9.56
N HIS A 370 3.94 11.33 -9.29
CA HIS A 370 2.82 11.25 -10.24
C HIS A 370 2.55 12.60 -10.91
N GLY A 371 2.25 12.55 -12.21
CA GLY A 371 2.01 13.70 -13.06
C GLY A 371 0.76 14.50 -12.68
N TYR A 372 0.82 15.82 -12.82
CA TYR A 372 -0.30 16.75 -12.62
C TYR A 372 -1.10 16.86 -13.93
N GLN A 373 -2.16 17.65 -13.94
CA GLN A 373 -3.08 17.75 -15.09
C GLN A 373 -2.40 17.97 -16.44
N GLU A 374 -1.36 18.81 -16.52
CA GLU A 374 -0.65 19.04 -17.78
C GLU A 374 0.23 17.86 -18.18
N ASP A 375 0.80 17.12 -17.22
CA ASP A 375 1.53 15.88 -17.49
C ASP A 375 0.59 14.80 -18.05
N LEU A 376 -0.59 14.64 -17.45
CA LEU A 376 -1.61 13.68 -17.88
C LEU A 376 -2.15 14.02 -19.28
N LYS A 377 -2.47 15.29 -19.53
CA LYS A 377 -2.89 15.76 -20.85
C LYS A 377 -1.81 15.58 -21.91
N LEU A 378 -0.53 15.76 -21.56
CA LEU A 378 0.58 15.50 -22.48
C LEU A 378 0.63 14.02 -22.87
N MET A 379 0.52 13.09 -21.91
CA MET A 379 0.47 11.66 -22.19
C MET A 379 -0.70 11.30 -23.12
N LEU A 380 -1.91 11.79 -22.81
CA LEU A 380 -3.10 11.59 -23.64
C LEU A 380 -2.92 12.13 -25.07
N THR A 381 -2.31 13.32 -25.21
CA THR A 381 -2.04 13.96 -26.50
C THR A 381 -1.01 13.21 -27.33
N LEU A 382 0.01 12.64 -26.67
CA LEU A 382 1.02 11.81 -27.34
C LEU A 382 0.42 10.49 -27.82
N MET A 383 -0.40 9.84 -26.99
CA MET A 383 -0.93 8.50 -27.25
C MET A 383 -2.15 8.49 -28.18
N LYS A 384 -2.96 9.56 -28.19
CA LYS A 384 -4.19 9.69 -29.02
C LYS A 384 -5.10 8.45 -28.98
N PRO A 385 -5.51 7.99 -27.79
CA PRO A 385 -6.23 6.73 -27.68
C PRO A 385 -7.66 6.81 -28.21
N THR A 386 -8.16 5.73 -28.83
CA THR A 386 -9.58 5.59 -29.17
C THR A 386 -10.44 5.46 -27.92
N TYR A 387 -10.04 4.58 -26.99
CA TYR A 387 -10.69 4.35 -25.70
C TYR A 387 -9.74 4.62 -24.54
N PHE A 388 -10.30 5.05 -23.41
CA PHE A 388 -9.52 5.42 -22.24
C PHE A 388 -10.00 4.70 -20.98
N ILE A 389 -9.06 4.17 -20.20
CA ILE A 389 -9.32 3.54 -18.90
C ILE A 389 -8.44 4.23 -17.85
N PRO A 390 -8.98 5.17 -17.05
CA PRO A 390 -8.25 5.73 -15.94
C PRO A 390 -8.07 4.66 -14.85
N VAL A 391 -6.86 4.52 -14.34
CA VAL A 391 -6.49 3.59 -13.27
C VAL A 391 -5.66 4.30 -12.21
N HIS A 392 -5.28 3.58 -11.15
CA HIS A 392 -4.45 4.05 -10.05
C HIS A 392 -4.98 5.36 -9.44
N GLY A 393 -6.07 5.25 -8.68
CA GLY A 393 -6.72 6.40 -8.05
C GLY A 393 -8.11 6.10 -7.50
N GLU A 394 -8.54 6.97 -6.58
CA GLU A 394 -9.90 6.99 -6.05
C GLU A 394 -10.90 7.48 -7.11
N PHE A 395 -12.20 7.20 -6.93
CA PHE A 395 -13.22 7.54 -7.93
C PHE A 395 -13.18 8.99 -8.42
N ARG A 396 -12.97 9.95 -7.50
CA ARG A 396 -12.81 11.38 -7.83
C ARG A 396 -11.64 11.63 -8.78
N MET A 397 -10.51 10.96 -8.57
CA MET A 397 -9.30 11.07 -9.39
C MET A 397 -9.56 10.50 -10.79
N LEU A 398 -10.16 9.30 -10.86
CA LEU A 398 -10.53 8.65 -12.13
C LEU A 398 -11.51 9.53 -12.93
N HIS A 399 -12.47 10.13 -12.24
CA HIS A 399 -13.45 11.04 -12.84
C HIS A 399 -12.79 12.31 -13.38
N HIS A 400 -11.90 12.94 -12.62
CA HIS A 400 -11.14 14.10 -13.10
C HIS A 400 -10.27 13.72 -14.30
N HIS A 401 -9.63 12.55 -14.29
CA HIS A 401 -8.80 12.12 -15.41
C HIS A 401 -9.62 11.88 -16.69
N ARG A 402 -10.84 11.33 -16.58
CA ARG A 402 -11.77 11.28 -17.71
C ARG A 402 -12.02 12.67 -18.31
N LEU A 403 -12.27 13.68 -17.48
CA LEU A 403 -12.51 15.04 -17.98
C LEU A 403 -11.29 15.61 -18.70
N LEU A 404 -10.07 15.28 -18.22
CA LEU A 404 -8.83 15.65 -18.93
C LEU A 404 -8.73 14.95 -20.29
N ALA A 405 -9.04 13.66 -20.37
CA ALA A 405 -9.06 12.90 -21.61
C ALA A 405 -10.02 13.49 -22.64
N GLU A 406 -11.26 13.79 -22.22
CA GLU A 406 -12.26 14.45 -23.08
C GLU A 406 -11.79 15.84 -23.54
N SER A 407 -11.10 16.59 -22.67
CA SER A 407 -10.60 17.93 -23.00
C SER A 407 -9.50 17.96 -24.08
N VAL A 408 -8.80 16.85 -24.30
CA VAL A 408 -7.72 16.72 -25.29
C VAL A 408 -8.08 15.82 -26.47
N GLY A 409 -9.36 15.45 -26.61
CA GLY A 409 -9.89 14.86 -27.83
C GLY A 409 -10.27 13.38 -27.76
N VAL A 410 -10.27 12.75 -26.58
CA VAL A 410 -10.94 11.43 -26.42
C VAL A 410 -12.45 11.65 -26.51
N GLU A 411 -13.14 10.89 -27.36
CA GLU A 411 -14.59 11.08 -27.58
C GLU A 411 -15.39 10.83 -26.29
N THR A 412 -16.40 11.67 -26.06
CA THR A 412 -17.34 11.48 -24.95
C THR A 412 -18.04 10.13 -25.09
N GLY A 413 -17.94 9.30 -24.05
CA GLY A 413 -18.47 7.93 -24.06
C GLY A 413 -17.42 6.85 -24.32
N ASN A 414 -16.22 7.20 -24.79
CA ASN A 414 -15.11 6.25 -25.00
C ASN A 414 -14.21 6.08 -23.76
N THR A 415 -14.59 6.64 -22.61
CA THR A 415 -13.89 6.43 -21.35
C THR A 415 -14.63 5.46 -20.44
N PHE A 416 -13.94 4.42 -19.97
CA PHE A 416 -14.48 3.41 -19.05
C PHE A 416 -13.90 3.61 -17.64
N ILE A 417 -14.68 4.20 -16.74
CA ILE A 417 -14.35 4.19 -15.30
C ILE A 417 -14.87 2.86 -14.72
N ILE A 418 -13.97 1.89 -14.60
CA ILE A 418 -14.30 0.54 -14.14
C ILE A 418 -14.27 0.42 -12.60
N LYS A 419 -14.62 -0.76 -12.08
CA LYS A 419 -14.28 -1.20 -10.72
C LYS A 419 -13.37 -2.42 -10.81
N ASN A 420 -12.71 -2.79 -9.71
CA ASN A 420 -12.02 -4.08 -9.63
C ASN A 420 -13.01 -5.20 -10.01
N GLY A 421 -12.58 -6.08 -10.93
CA GLY A 421 -13.37 -7.17 -11.50
C GLY A 421 -14.32 -6.81 -12.65
N ASP A 422 -14.55 -5.54 -12.98
CA ASP A 422 -15.22 -5.16 -14.22
C ASP A 422 -14.30 -5.41 -15.42
N VAL A 423 -14.85 -5.96 -16.51
CA VAL A 423 -14.09 -6.29 -17.72
C VAL A 423 -14.56 -5.45 -18.90
N VAL A 424 -13.60 -4.82 -19.60
CA VAL A 424 -13.80 -4.16 -20.89
C VAL A 424 -13.36 -5.13 -21.98
N ASP A 425 -14.33 -5.67 -22.72
CA ASP A 425 -14.10 -6.53 -23.88
C ASP A 425 -14.09 -5.69 -25.17
N ILE A 426 -13.20 -6.04 -26.09
CA ILE A 426 -13.03 -5.39 -27.39
C ILE A 426 -13.08 -6.45 -28.47
N GLU A 427 -14.00 -6.26 -29.41
CA GLU A 427 -14.22 -7.14 -30.55
C GLU A 427 -14.50 -6.28 -31.78
N ASN A 428 -13.81 -6.55 -32.89
CA ASN A 428 -13.92 -5.76 -34.11
C ASN A 428 -13.70 -4.25 -33.84
N SER A 429 -12.74 -3.95 -32.98
CA SER A 429 -12.35 -2.62 -32.51
C SER A 429 -13.43 -1.86 -31.73
N ILE A 430 -14.48 -2.53 -31.24
CA ILE A 430 -15.55 -1.90 -30.44
C ILE A 430 -15.41 -2.35 -28.99
N ALA A 431 -15.15 -1.40 -28.10
CA ALA A 431 -15.06 -1.65 -26.65
C ALA A 431 -16.44 -1.66 -25.98
N ARG A 432 -16.67 -2.63 -25.10
CA ARG A 432 -17.88 -2.76 -24.26
C ARG A 432 -17.53 -3.31 -22.89
N GLN A 433 -18.13 -2.74 -21.84
CA GLN A 433 -18.08 -3.33 -20.50
C GLN A 433 -19.27 -4.29 -20.33
N THR A 434 -19.05 -5.59 -20.54
CA THR A 434 -20.14 -6.58 -20.66
C THR A 434 -20.28 -7.50 -19.45
N ARG A 435 -19.23 -7.67 -18.65
CA ARG A 435 -19.16 -8.72 -17.63
C ARG A 435 -18.25 -8.38 -16.46
N ARG A 436 -18.31 -9.24 -15.44
CA ARG A 436 -17.49 -9.22 -14.23
C ARG A 436 -16.80 -10.55 -13.99
N ILE A 437 -15.69 -10.50 -13.27
CA ILE A 437 -14.93 -11.65 -12.79
C ILE A 437 -14.77 -11.61 -11.26
N PRO A 438 -14.42 -12.74 -10.62
CA PRO A 438 -14.05 -12.75 -9.20
C PRO A 438 -12.94 -11.74 -8.91
N SER A 439 -13.16 -10.90 -7.91
CA SER A 439 -12.22 -9.89 -7.42
C SER A 439 -12.61 -9.47 -6.00
N GLY A 440 -11.65 -8.91 -5.26
CA GLY A 440 -11.84 -8.54 -3.86
C GLY A 440 -10.52 -8.34 -3.14
N ASP A 441 -10.62 -8.22 -1.82
CA ASP A 441 -9.49 -8.03 -0.92
C ASP A 441 -9.14 -9.35 -0.22
N THR A 442 -7.87 -9.73 -0.27
CA THR A 442 -7.30 -10.77 0.57
C THR A 442 -6.46 -10.12 1.65
N TYR A 443 -6.78 -10.41 2.91
CA TYR A 443 -6.08 -9.84 4.07
C TYR A 443 -4.92 -10.73 4.52
N VAL A 444 -3.79 -10.10 4.82
CA VAL A 444 -2.60 -10.74 5.39
C VAL A 444 -2.45 -10.31 6.84
N ASP A 445 -2.28 -11.28 7.73
CA ASP A 445 -2.06 -11.10 9.17
C ASP A 445 -0.96 -12.06 9.65
N GLY A 446 0.24 -11.52 9.84
CA GLY A 446 1.45 -12.28 10.15
C GLY A 446 1.77 -13.33 9.07
N MET A 447 1.62 -14.61 9.44
CA MET A 447 1.81 -15.73 8.50
C MET A 447 0.51 -16.15 7.79
N GLY A 448 -0.65 -15.73 8.29
CA GLY A 448 -1.95 -16.07 7.73
C GLY A 448 -2.27 -15.22 6.52
N VAL A 449 -2.78 -15.86 5.46
CA VAL A 449 -3.18 -15.20 4.20
C VAL A 449 -4.58 -15.63 3.87
N GLY A 450 -5.54 -14.69 3.93
CA GLY A 450 -6.95 -14.99 3.73
C GLY A 450 -7.65 -15.66 4.92
N ASP A 451 -6.94 -15.91 6.02
CA ASP A 451 -7.51 -16.50 7.25
C ASP A 451 -8.40 -15.51 8.04
N VAL A 452 -8.26 -14.21 7.76
CA VAL A 452 -9.03 -13.14 8.40
C VAL A 452 -10.16 -12.72 7.48
N GLY A 453 -11.37 -13.19 7.76
CA GLY A 453 -12.59 -12.74 7.07
C GLY A 453 -13.24 -11.52 7.74
N GLU A 454 -14.28 -10.97 7.10
CA GLU A 454 -15.06 -9.83 7.64
C GLU A 454 -15.58 -10.07 9.07
N ILE A 455 -15.91 -11.33 9.41
CA ILE A 455 -16.39 -11.70 10.75
C ILE A 455 -15.30 -11.44 11.80
N VAL A 456 -14.06 -11.82 11.52
CA VAL A 456 -12.93 -11.64 12.44
C VAL A 456 -12.65 -10.14 12.64
N LEU A 457 -12.69 -9.35 11.56
CA LEU A 457 -12.53 -7.90 11.61
C LEU A 457 -13.65 -7.22 12.42
N ARG A 458 -14.91 -7.64 12.20
CA ARG A 458 -16.06 -7.14 12.97
C ARG A 458 -15.90 -7.45 14.46
N ASP A 459 -15.45 -8.67 14.79
CA ASP A 459 -15.21 -9.08 16.16
C ASP A 459 -14.07 -8.27 16.80
N ARG A 460 -12.96 -8.03 16.08
CA ARG A 460 -11.87 -7.15 16.53
C ARG A 460 -12.36 -5.72 16.80
N LYS A 461 -13.16 -5.16 15.90
CA LYS A 461 -13.72 -3.81 16.06
C LYS A 461 -14.64 -3.70 17.27
N GLN A 462 -15.51 -4.69 17.48
CA GLN A 462 -16.37 -4.71 18.66
C GLN A 462 -15.54 -4.81 19.94
N LEU A 463 -14.48 -5.62 19.95
CA LEU A 463 -13.57 -5.74 21.09
C LEU A 463 -12.81 -4.45 21.39
N SER A 464 -12.35 -3.72 20.36
CA SER A 464 -11.61 -2.46 20.54
C SER A 464 -12.49 -1.32 21.05
N GLU A 465 -13.75 -1.24 20.60
CA GLU A 465 -14.67 -0.15 20.97
C GLU A 465 -15.37 -0.42 22.31
N ASP A 466 -15.89 -1.64 22.49
CA ASP A 466 -16.82 -1.96 23.58
C ASP A 466 -16.26 -2.97 24.60
N GLY A 467 -15.12 -3.60 24.33
CA GLY A 467 -14.55 -4.64 25.17
C GLY A 467 -15.39 -5.92 25.20
N MET A 468 -15.10 -6.80 26.17
CA MET A 468 -15.77 -8.08 26.28
C MET A 468 -16.11 -8.48 27.71
N LEU A 469 -17.08 -9.38 27.80
CA LEU A 469 -17.57 -9.98 29.02
C LEU A 469 -17.75 -11.49 28.81
N VAL A 470 -16.96 -12.29 29.51
CA VAL A 470 -17.04 -13.76 29.51
C VAL A 470 -17.80 -14.20 30.75
N ILE A 471 -18.85 -14.99 30.57
CA ILE A 471 -19.69 -15.50 31.67
C ILE A 471 -19.55 -17.01 31.69
N VAL A 472 -19.03 -17.58 32.77
CA VAL A 472 -18.83 -19.02 32.91
C VAL A 472 -19.81 -19.56 33.94
N LEU A 473 -20.55 -20.61 33.58
CA LEU A 473 -21.42 -21.33 34.51
C LEU A 473 -21.31 -22.84 34.30
N THR A 474 -21.44 -23.59 35.39
CA THR A 474 -21.40 -25.04 35.39
C THR A 474 -22.78 -25.59 35.72
N LEU A 475 -23.33 -26.44 34.86
CA LEU A 475 -24.63 -27.09 35.03
C LEU A 475 -24.46 -28.59 35.25
N SER A 476 -25.30 -29.17 36.11
CA SER A 476 -25.40 -30.62 36.29
C SER A 476 -26.01 -31.27 35.06
N LYS A 477 -25.43 -32.37 34.56
CA LYS A 477 -26.04 -33.15 33.47
C LYS A 477 -27.38 -33.77 33.87
N THR A 478 -27.46 -34.26 35.10
CA THR A 478 -28.60 -35.02 35.63
C THR A 478 -29.66 -34.10 36.23
N GLU A 479 -29.28 -33.19 37.11
CA GLU A 479 -30.22 -32.29 37.80
C GLU A 479 -30.50 -31.03 37.00
N ARG A 480 -29.65 -30.70 36.02
CA ARG A 480 -29.71 -29.48 35.19
C ARG A 480 -29.67 -28.17 35.97
N LYS A 481 -29.41 -28.23 37.27
CA LYS A 481 -29.20 -27.06 38.12
C LYS A 481 -27.80 -26.50 37.95
N ILE A 482 -27.65 -25.22 38.24
CA ILE A 482 -26.35 -24.56 38.36
C ILE A 482 -25.61 -25.18 39.55
N ILE A 483 -24.49 -25.85 39.28
CA ILE A 483 -23.58 -26.40 40.29
C ILE A 483 -22.62 -25.29 40.76
N GLN A 484 -22.10 -24.50 39.82
CA GLN A 484 -21.07 -23.49 40.08
C GLN A 484 -21.21 -22.28 39.14
N GLY A 485 -20.81 -21.10 39.62
CA GLY A 485 -20.99 -19.83 38.91
C GLY A 485 -22.41 -19.26 39.05
N PRO A 486 -22.79 -18.25 38.25
CA PRO A 486 -22.02 -17.67 37.15
C PRO A 486 -20.85 -16.81 37.63
N ASP A 487 -19.69 -16.97 36.99
CA ASP A 487 -18.51 -16.12 37.16
C ASP A 487 -18.31 -15.25 35.92
N THR A 488 -18.23 -13.94 36.12
CA THR A 488 -18.11 -12.96 35.04
C THR A 488 -16.71 -12.35 35.02
N ILE A 489 -16.02 -12.47 33.89
CA ILE A 489 -14.69 -11.92 33.63
C ILE A 489 -14.82 -10.85 32.55
N THR A 490 -14.20 -9.69 32.77
CA THR A 490 -14.25 -8.55 31.82
C THR A 490 -12.85 -8.11 31.40
N ARG A 491 -12.74 -7.65 30.15
CA ARG A 491 -11.55 -7.04 29.55
C ARG A 491 -11.96 -5.89 28.64
N GLY A 492 -11.34 -4.72 28.76
CA GLY A 492 -11.61 -3.54 27.93
C GLY A 492 -13.00 -2.89 28.10
N PHE A 493 -13.90 -3.47 28.91
CA PHE A 493 -15.25 -2.96 29.09
C PHE A 493 -15.38 -2.05 30.33
N VAL A 494 -15.05 -2.53 31.52
CA VAL A 494 -15.08 -1.72 32.76
C VAL A 494 -13.87 -2.02 33.64
N TYR A 495 -13.40 -1.04 34.41
CA TYR A 495 -12.33 -1.26 35.36
C TYR A 495 -12.86 -2.03 36.57
N VAL A 496 -12.39 -3.28 36.74
CA VAL A 496 -12.95 -4.26 37.68
C VAL A 496 -13.01 -3.72 39.12
N LYS A 497 -11.98 -3.00 39.57
CA LYS A 497 -11.92 -2.48 40.95
C LYS A 497 -13.03 -1.48 41.26
N ASP A 498 -13.55 -0.80 40.24
CA ASP A 498 -14.57 0.24 40.41
C ASP A 498 -15.97 -0.28 40.01
N SER A 499 -16.09 -1.57 39.65
CA SER A 499 -17.30 -2.14 39.04
C SER A 499 -17.72 -3.49 39.64
N GLU A 500 -17.30 -3.80 40.88
CA GLU A 500 -17.69 -5.05 41.54
C GLU A 500 -19.22 -5.22 41.65
N ASP A 501 -19.94 -4.16 42.01
CA ASP A 501 -21.40 -4.23 42.15
C ASP A 501 -22.10 -4.47 40.81
N LEU A 502 -21.56 -3.91 39.72
CA LEU A 502 -22.05 -4.18 38.37
C LEU A 502 -21.87 -5.66 38.01
N LEU A 503 -20.70 -6.24 38.31
CA LEU A 503 -20.42 -7.66 38.05
C LEU A 503 -21.30 -8.59 38.90
N ARG A 504 -21.53 -8.25 40.17
CA ARG A 504 -22.45 -9.00 41.05
C ARG A 504 -23.87 -9.00 40.52
N GLU A 505 -24.35 -7.85 40.03
CA GLU A 505 -25.70 -7.74 39.48
C GLU A 505 -25.84 -8.50 38.16
N ILE A 506 -24.80 -8.50 37.31
CA ILE A 506 -24.74 -9.36 36.12
C ILE A 506 -24.87 -10.83 36.52
N ASN A 507 -24.08 -11.29 37.49
CA ASN A 507 -24.15 -12.68 37.97
C ASN A 507 -25.55 -13.04 38.50
N ARG A 508 -26.17 -12.12 39.25
CA ARG A 508 -27.55 -12.27 39.73
C ARG A 508 -28.55 -12.39 38.58
N LEU A 509 -28.42 -11.53 37.57
CA LEU A 509 -29.29 -11.51 36.39
C LEU A 509 -29.14 -12.79 35.55
N VAL A 510 -27.91 -13.28 35.37
CA VAL A 510 -27.64 -14.55 34.68
C VAL A 510 -28.29 -15.71 35.44
N LYS A 511 -28.08 -15.79 36.76
CA LYS A 511 -28.66 -16.85 37.60
C LYS A 511 -30.19 -16.86 37.51
N LYS A 512 -30.81 -15.68 37.55
CA LYS A 512 -32.26 -15.52 37.36
C LYS A 512 -32.70 -16.00 35.98
N THR A 513 -32.05 -15.52 34.92
CA THR A 513 -32.38 -15.88 33.53
C THR A 513 -32.32 -17.40 33.30
N VAL A 514 -31.29 -18.07 33.85
CA VAL A 514 -31.15 -19.52 33.72
C VAL A 514 -32.23 -20.27 34.50
N ASN A 515 -32.52 -19.85 35.74
CA ASN A 515 -33.55 -20.49 36.56
C ASN A 515 -34.96 -20.33 35.95
N ASP A 516 -35.28 -19.16 35.39
CA ASP A 516 -36.56 -18.88 34.75
C ASP A 516 -36.76 -19.81 33.52
N LEU A 517 -35.73 -19.95 32.67
CA LEU A 517 -35.77 -20.85 31.51
C LEU A 517 -35.88 -22.32 31.91
N GLN A 518 -35.25 -22.72 33.01
CA GLN A 518 -35.38 -24.08 33.54
C GLN A 518 -36.79 -24.37 34.06
N ALA A 519 -37.44 -23.37 34.67
CA ALA A 519 -38.83 -23.48 35.11
C ALA A 519 -39.81 -23.62 33.93
N GLU A 520 -39.48 -23.03 32.77
CA GLU A 520 -40.22 -23.17 31.51
C GLU A 520 -39.86 -24.43 30.70
N ASP A 521 -39.07 -25.34 31.29
CA ASP A 521 -38.57 -26.58 30.66
C ASP A 521 -37.73 -26.38 29.38
N ILE A 522 -37.16 -25.18 29.20
CA ILE A 522 -36.28 -24.85 28.07
C ILE A 522 -34.88 -25.41 28.31
N ARG A 523 -34.53 -26.45 27.55
CA ARG A 523 -33.32 -27.27 27.77
C ARG A 523 -32.19 -27.04 26.75
N GLN A 524 -32.45 -26.28 25.70
CA GLN A 524 -31.49 -26.08 24.61
C GLN A 524 -30.41 -25.06 24.99
N TRP A 525 -29.14 -25.46 24.99
CA TRP A 525 -28.03 -24.59 25.37
C TRP A 525 -27.93 -23.30 24.55
N ASN A 526 -28.22 -23.39 23.25
CA ASN A 526 -28.23 -22.22 22.38
C ASN A 526 -29.27 -21.19 22.82
N VAL A 527 -30.44 -21.65 23.28
CA VAL A 527 -31.51 -20.78 23.77
C VAL A 527 -31.13 -20.15 25.11
N ILE A 528 -30.50 -20.92 26.02
CA ILE A 528 -29.99 -20.40 27.29
C ILE A 528 -28.91 -19.34 27.04
N LYS A 529 -27.92 -19.63 26.18
CA LYS A 529 -26.86 -18.68 25.81
C LYS A 529 -27.43 -17.41 25.17
N GLN A 530 -28.41 -17.52 24.27
CA GLN A 530 -29.05 -16.36 23.64
C GLN A 530 -29.80 -15.48 24.65
N ASN A 531 -30.55 -16.09 25.57
CA ASN A 531 -31.28 -15.34 26.59
C ASN A 531 -30.34 -14.66 27.59
N ILE A 532 -29.24 -15.33 28.00
CA ILE A 532 -28.19 -14.70 28.81
C ILE A 532 -27.60 -13.49 28.07
N LYS A 533 -27.21 -13.64 26.80
CA LYS A 533 -26.69 -12.51 26.00
C LYS A 533 -27.70 -11.36 25.94
N LYS A 534 -28.98 -11.66 25.74
CA LYS A 534 -30.04 -10.66 25.64
C LYS A 534 -30.28 -9.92 26.96
N SER A 535 -30.46 -10.64 28.07
CA SER A 535 -30.76 -10.05 29.37
C SER A 535 -29.59 -9.20 29.88
N VAL A 536 -28.39 -9.75 29.83
CA VAL A 536 -27.16 -9.04 30.23
C VAL A 536 -26.89 -7.87 29.31
N GLY A 537 -27.04 -8.03 27.98
CA GLY A 537 -26.82 -6.96 27.02
C GLY A 537 -27.77 -5.77 27.22
N GLN A 538 -29.06 -6.03 27.48
CA GLN A 538 -30.03 -4.97 27.78
C GLN A 538 -29.69 -4.23 29.07
N TYR A 539 -29.32 -4.96 30.12
CA TYR A 539 -28.91 -4.38 31.41
C TYR A 539 -27.66 -3.51 31.26
N LEU A 540 -26.62 -4.03 30.60
CA LEU A 540 -25.37 -3.32 30.37
C LEU A 540 -25.58 -2.05 29.54
N PHE A 541 -26.38 -2.12 28.48
CA PHE A 541 -26.68 -0.94 27.67
C PHE A 541 -27.49 0.10 28.44
N ALA A 542 -28.44 -0.31 29.28
CA ALA A 542 -29.21 0.60 30.12
C ALA A 542 -28.32 1.35 31.12
N LYS A 543 -27.32 0.67 31.71
CA LYS A 543 -26.43 1.23 32.74
C LYS A 543 -25.22 1.99 32.18
N THR A 544 -24.66 1.53 31.06
CA THR A 544 -23.36 2.02 30.56
C THR A 544 -23.45 2.65 29.17
N LYS A 545 -24.56 2.48 28.46
CA LYS A 545 -24.75 2.85 27.04
C LYS A 545 -23.75 2.21 26.07
N ARG A 546 -23.02 1.19 26.51
CA ARG A 546 -22.06 0.41 25.71
C ARG A 546 -22.57 -1.01 25.43
N LYS A 547 -22.03 -1.67 24.41
CA LYS A 547 -22.47 -3.00 23.95
C LYS A 547 -21.30 -4.00 23.85
N PRO A 548 -20.72 -4.42 24.99
CA PRO A 548 -19.59 -5.35 24.99
C PRO A 548 -19.94 -6.67 24.31
N MET A 549 -18.93 -7.34 23.80
CA MET A 549 -19.07 -8.72 23.33
C MET A 549 -19.34 -9.64 24.53
N ILE A 550 -20.53 -10.24 24.59
CA ILE A 550 -20.93 -11.16 25.68
C ILE A 550 -20.77 -12.61 25.22
N LEU A 551 -19.93 -13.36 25.94
CA LEU A 551 -19.60 -14.76 25.67
C LEU A 551 -19.98 -15.65 26.86
N PRO A 552 -21.20 -16.24 26.86
CA PRO A 552 -21.59 -17.22 27.85
C PRO A 552 -21.05 -18.62 27.52
N ILE A 553 -20.25 -19.15 28.43
CA ILE A 553 -19.67 -20.50 28.41
C ILE A 553 -20.43 -21.34 29.45
N ILE A 554 -21.02 -22.43 28.97
CA ILE A 554 -21.74 -23.38 29.81
C ILE A 554 -20.90 -24.67 29.82
N ILE A 555 -20.49 -25.10 31.01
CA ILE A 555 -19.79 -26.36 31.24
C ILE A 555 -20.80 -27.34 31.83
N GLU A 556 -20.91 -28.54 31.27
CA GLU A 556 -21.78 -29.60 31.80
C GLU A 556 -20.92 -30.63 32.54
N ILE A 557 -21.31 -30.96 33.77
CA ILE A 557 -20.63 -31.97 34.62
C ILE A 557 -21.64 -33.00 35.12
#